data_AF-A0A495HXJ2-F1
#
_entry.id   AF-A0A495HXJ2-F1
#
_cell.length_a   1.000
_cell.length_b   1.000
_cell.length_c   1.000
_cell.angle_alpha   90.00
_cell.angle_beta   90.00
_cell.angle_gamma   90.00
#
_symmetry.space_group_name_H-M   'P 1'
#
loop_
_entity.id
_entity.type
_entity.pdbx_description
1 polymer ?
#
loop_
_entity_poly.entity_id
_entity_poly.type
_entity_poly.pdbx_seq_one_letter_code
_entity_poly.pdbx_strand_id
1 'polypeptide(L)'
;MSVLTLHIRPEGAQQYLARVFDGKILVGVPTLHPGIKEAIEAYGLGQGFAGVIAFHIWYGGWSVGTIPLDRMRTEAAELANRLVVLSAVVR
;
A
#
# COMPACT_ATOMS: atom_id res chain seq x y z
N MET A 1 6.46 9.19 15.99
CA MET A 1 6.28 8.00 15.13
C MET A 1 4.91 8.10 14.50
N SER A 2 4.83 8.10 13.16
CA SER A 2 3.57 8.27 12.43
C SER A 2 3.17 7.00 11.68
N VAL A 3 1.85 6.82 11.54
CA VAL A 3 1.23 5.78 10.71
C VAL A 3 0.46 6.49 9.61
N LEU A 4 0.77 6.18 8.36
CA LEU A 4 0.07 6.74 7.20
C LEU A 4 -0.80 5.70 6.53
N THR A 5 -1.69 6.11 5.64
CA THR A 5 -2.52 5.20 4.85
C THR A 5 -1.94 5.06 3.45
N LEU A 6 -1.56 3.85 3.06
CA LEU A 6 -1.17 3.52 1.68
C LEU A 6 -2.39 2.96 0.94
N HIS A 7 -2.88 3.69 -0.05
CA HIS A 7 -3.99 3.28 -0.89
C HIS A 7 -3.51 2.92 -2.29
N ILE A 8 -3.71 1.66 -2.66
CA ILE A 8 -3.36 1.10 -3.96
C ILE A 8 -4.66 0.88 -4.74
N ARG A 9 -4.70 1.33 -6.00
CA ARG A 9 -5.83 1.08 -6.90
C ARG A 9 -5.34 0.64 -8.28
N PRO A 10 -6.11 -0.16 -9.02
CA PRO A 10 -5.81 -0.39 -10.43
C PRO A 10 -5.91 0.93 -11.22
N GLU A 11 -4.96 1.15 -12.11
CA GLU A 11 -4.91 2.29 -13.03
C GLU A 11 -4.60 1.77 -14.44
N GLY A 12 -5.65 1.62 -15.25
CA GLY A 12 -5.55 0.98 -16.56
C GLY A 12 -5.42 -0.54 -16.49
N ALA A 13 -4.85 -1.15 -17.53
CA ALA A 13 -4.84 -2.61 -17.70
C ALA A 13 -3.72 -3.33 -16.94
N GLN A 14 -2.61 -2.65 -16.64
CA GLN A 14 -1.39 -3.28 -16.12
C GLN A 14 -0.62 -2.44 -15.09
N GLN A 15 -1.25 -1.38 -14.56
CA GLN A 15 -0.58 -0.52 -13.58
C GLN A 15 -1.45 -0.33 -12.34
N TYR A 16 -0.79 -0.04 -11.24
CA TYR A 16 -1.40 0.24 -9.96
C TYR A 16 -0.91 1.60 -9.47
N LEU A 17 -1.85 2.49 -9.17
CA LEU A 17 -1.54 3.78 -8.57
C LEU A 17 -1.53 3.65 -7.05
N ALA A 18 -0.38 3.96 -6.46
CA ALA A 18 -0.18 4.06 -5.03
C ALA A 18 -0.24 5.53 -4.58
N ARG A 19 -1.03 5.78 -3.54
CA ARG A 19 -1.26 7.11 -2.96
C ARG A 19 -1.13 7.02 -1.45
N VAL A 20 -0.48 7.99 -0.84
CA VAL A 20 -0.32 8.03 0.62
C VAL A 20 -1.18 9.12 1.21
N PHE A 21 -1.87 8.81 2.30
CA PHE A 21 -2.72 9.75 3.00
C PHE A 21 -2.34 9.86 4.47
N ASP A 22 -2.37 11.09 4.99
CA ASP A 22 -2.47 11.38 6.42
C ASP A 22 -3.92 11.76 6.72
N GLY A 23 -4.66 10.81 7.30
CA GLY A 23 -6.12 10.90 7.42
C GLY A 23 -6.79 11.04 6.05
N LYS A 24 -7.28 12.25 5.74
CA LYS A 24 -7.93 12.59 4.45
C LYS A 24 -7.03 13.36 3.49
N ILE A 25 -5.82 13.72 3.92
CA ILE A 25 -4.91 14.58 3.17
C ILE A 25 -3.97 13.69 2.36
N LEU A 26 -3.96 13.85 1.04
CA LEU A 26 -2.97 13.21 0.18
C LEU A 26 -1.59 13.83 0.47
N VAL A 27 -0.61 12.99 0.78
CA VAL A 27 0.76 13.40 1.08
C VAL A 27 1.74 12.75 0.10
N GLY A 28 2.73 13.53 -0.34
CA GLY A 28 3.67 13.10 -1.38
C GLY A 28 3.03 13.01 -2.77
N VAL A 29 3.78 12.48 -3.72
CA VAL A 29 3.34 12.32 -5.11
C VAL A 29 2.84 10.88 -5.31
N PRO A 30 1.67 10.68 -5.95
CA PRO A 30 1.21 9.35 -6.35
C PRO A 30 2.23 8.65 -7.25
N THR A 31 2.48 7.36 -7.02
CA THR A 31 3.46 6.58 -7.80
C THR A 31 2.78 5.42 -8.49
N LEU A 32 3.25 5.11 -9.71
CA LEU A 32 2.76 3.98 -10.50
C LEU A 32 3.67 2.77 -10.32
N HIS A 33 3.05 1.61 -10.14
CA HIS A 33 3.72 0.34 -9.93
C HIS A 33 3.16 -0.74 -10.87
N PRO A 34 3.98 -1.72 -11.29
CA PRO A 34 3.50 -2.83 -12.12
C PRO A 34 2.58 -3.80 -11.36
N GLY A 35 2.59 -3.76 -10.02
CA GLY A 35 1.79 -4.63 -9.17
C GLY A 35 1.61 -4.10 -7.75
N ILE A 36 0.67 -4.71 -7.02
CA ILE A 36 0.39 -4.39 -5.61
C ILE A 36 1.61 -4.71 -4.73
N LYS A 37 2.30 -5.82 -5.03
CA LYS A 37 3.51 -6.24 -4.32
C LYS A 37 4.60 -5.17 -4.44
N GLU A 38 4.91 -4.73 -5.65
CA GLU A 38 5.97 -3.76 -5.93
C GLU A 38 5.65 -2.41 -5.28
N ALA A 39 4.37 -2.02 -5.23
CA ALA A 39 3.94 -0.86 -4.47
C ALA A 39 4.23 -1.05 -2.96
N ILE A 40 3.84 -2.17 -2.35
CA ILE A 40 4.08 -2.42 -0.93
C ILE A 40 5.58 -2.43 -0.61
N GLU A 41 6.42 -3.06 -1.44
CA GLU A 41 7.87 -3.08 -1.27
C GLU A 41 8.47 -1.67 -1.31
N ALA A 42 8.09 -0.87 -2.31
CA ALA A 42 8.59 0.49 -2.47
C ALA A 42 8.31 1.37 -1.24
N TYR A 43 7.09 1.30 -0.69
CA TYR A 43 6.75 2.06 0.52
C TYR A 43 7.30 1.42 1.80
N GLY A 44 7.56 0.12 1.81
CA GLY A 44 8.26 -0.58 2.90
C GLY A 44 9.71 -0.10 3.10
N LEU A 45 10.33 0.47 2.07
CA LEU A 45 11.64 1.13 2.18
C LEU A 45 11.58 2.47 2.93
N GLY A 46 10.38 2.99 3.23
CA GLY A 46 10.19 4.23 3.98
C GLY A 46 10.66 5.49 3.24
N GLN A 47 10.95 5.38 1.93
CA GLN A 47 11.45 6.50 1.15
C GLN A 47 10.35 7.56 0.97
N GLY A 48 10.69 8.82 1.24
CA GLY A 48 9.80 9.97 1.02
C GLY A 48 8.90 10.36 2.20
N PHE A 49 8.89 9.62 3.32
CA PHE A 49 8.06 9.94 4.49
C PHE A 49 8.82 9.84 5.81
N ALA A 50 9.42 10.95 6.24
CA ALA A 50 10.22 11.01 7.46
C ALA A 50 9.37 10.67 8.72
N GLY A 51 9.90 9.79 9.57
CA GLY A 51 9.28 9.43 10.85
C GLY A 51 8.12 8.43 10.79
N VAL A 52 7.80 7.92 9.59
CA VAL A 52 6.81 6.86 9.39
C VAL A 52 7.38 5.52 9.82
N ILE A 53 6.58 4.75 10.55
CA ILE A 53 6.98 3.42 11.05
C ILE A 53 6.08 2.29 10.53
N ALA A 54 4.91 2.63 9.99
CA ALA A 54 3.95 1.67 9.47
C ALA A 54 2.99 2.34 8.47
N PHE A 55 2.39 1.53 7.61
CA PHE A 55 1.29 1.95 6.75
C PHE A 55 0.03 1.13 7.01
N HIS A 56 -1.11 1.80 7.04
CA HIS A 56 -2.40 1.16 6.89
C HIS A 56 -2.66 0.91 5.40
N ILE A 57 -2.64 -0.35 4.96
CA ILE A 57 -2.64 -0.69 3.52
C ILE A 57 -4.05 -1.00 3.04
N TRP A 58 -4.46 -0.35 1.94
CA TRP A 58 -5.76 -0.49 1.31
C TRP A 58 -5.64 -0.85 -0.18
N TYR A 59 -6.51 -1.75 -0.64
CA TYR A 59 -6.70 -2.07 -2.04
C TYR A 59 -8.16 -2.43 -2.33
N GLY A 60 -8.77 -1.77 -3.33
CA GLY A 60 -10.11 -2.11 -3.81
C GLY A 60 -11.21 -2.03 -2.73
N GLY A 61 -11.07 -1.13 -1.75
CA GLY A 61 -11.99 -1.02 -0.61
C GLY A 61 -11.71 -1.98 0.55
N TRP A 62 -10.68 -2.82 0.44
CA TRP A 62 -10.26 -3.78 1.47
C TRP A 62 -8.95 -3.37 2.09
N SER A 63 -8.75 -3.73 3.37
CA SER A 63 -7.51 -3.46 4.08
C SER A 63 -6.96 -4.73 4.74
N VAL A 64 -5.63 -4.84 4.77
CA VAL A 64 -4.90 -5.83 5.58
C VAL A 64 -4.44 -5.28 6.93
N GLY A 65 -4.91 -4.09 7.31
CA GLY A 65 -4.57 -3.45 8.58
C GLY A 65 -3.31 -2.59 8.52
N THR A 66 -2.77 -2.29 9.70
CA THR A 66 -1.54 -1.51 9.87
C THR A 66 -0.34 -2.43 9.84
N ILE A 67 0.54 -2.23 8.86
CA ILE A 67 1.70 -3.08 8.60
C ILE A 67 2.98 -2.25 8.85
N PRO A 68 3.88 -2.69 9.75
CA PRO A 68 5.18 -2.06 9.96
C PRO A 68 6.07 -2.12 8.71
N LEU A 69 6.97 -1.14 8.54
CA LEU A 69 7.86 -1.07 7.36
C LEU A 69 8.68 -2.36 7.14
N ASP A 70 9.20 -2.95 8.20
CA ASP A 70 9.98 -4.19 8.11
C ASP A 70 9.16 -5.33 7.51
N ARG A 71 7.92 -5.47 7.96
CA ARG A 71 6.97 -6.46 7.47
C ARG A 71 6.54 -6.19 6.03
N MET A 72 6.38 -4.92 5.65
CA MET A 72 6.12 -4.57 4.25
C MET A 72 7.27 -5.00 3.34
N ARG A 73 8.51 -4.95 3.81
CA ARG A 73 9.69 -5.36 3.05
C ARG A 73 9.85 -6.87 2.94
N THR A 74 9.52 -7.61 4.00
CA THR A 74 9.75 -9.08 4.05
C THR A 74 8.53 -9.89 3.59
N GLU A 75 7.32 -9.36 3.78
CA GLU A 75 6.05 -10.09 3.54
C GLU A 75 5.20 -9.46 2.41
N ALA A 76 5.75 -8.60 1.55
CA ALA A 76 5.00 -7.89 0.51
C ALA A 76 4.14 -8.82 -0.38
N ALA A 77 4.70 -9.96 -0.79
CA ALA A 77 4.01 -10.92 -1.64
C ALA A 77 2.80 -11.55 -0.94
N GLU A 78 2.93 -11.87 0.35
CA GLU A 78 1.83 -12.40 1.15
C GLU A 78 0.74 -11.36 1.35
N LEU A 79 1.12 -10.12 1.67
CA LEU A 79 0.19 -9.00 1.85
C LEU A 79 -0.58 -8.69 0.56
N ALA A 80 0.11 -8.68 -0.59
CA ALA A 80 -0.51 -8.50 -1.89
C ALA A 80 -1.51 -9.62 -2.20
N ASN A 81 -1.14 -10.89 -1.98
CA ASN A 81 -2.03 -12.03 -2.18
C ASN A 81 -3.28 -11.93 -1.29
N ARG A 82 -3.12 -11.58 -0.01
CA ARG A 82 -4.24 -11.38 0.92
C ARG A 82 -5.18 -10.27 0.42
N LEU A 83 -4.65 -9.13 -0.04
CA LEU A 83 -5.46 -8.04 -0.59
C LEU A 83 -6.22 -8.46 -1.86
N VAL A 84 -5.58 -9.21 -2.76
CA VAL A 84 -6.22 -9.73 -3.97
C VAL A 84 -7.35 -10.68 -3.64
N VAL A 85 -7.11 -11.65 -2.75
CA VAL A 85 -8.14 -12.62 -2.32
C VAL A 85 -9.32 -11.90 -1.68
N LEU A 86 -9.07 -10.97 -0.73
CA LEU A 86 -10.13 -10.18 -0.10
C LEU A 86 -10.95 -9.39 -1.12
N SER A 87 -10.30 -8.81 -2.14
CA SER A 87 -10.98 -8.07 -3.20
C SER A 87 -11.78 -8.94 -4.18
N ALA A 88 -11.50 -10.24 -4.24
CA ALA A 88 -12.13 -11.18 -5.16
C ALA A 88 -13.30 -11.94 -4.52
N VAL A 89 -13.27 -12.19 -3.20
CA VAL A 89 -14.28 -12.97 -2.47
C VAL A 89 -15.64 -12.26 -2.37
N VAL A 90 -15.69 -10.95 -2.55
CA VAL A 90 -16.91 -10.13 -2.40
C VAL A 90 -17.35 -9.50 -3.73
N ARG A 91 -17.02 -10.15 -4.85
CA ARG A 91 -17.52 -9.77 -6.17
C ARG A 91 -18.81 -10.48 -6.53
#